data_AF-A0A853BAD2-F1
#
_entry.id   AF-A0A853BAD2-F1
#
_cell.length_a   1.000
_cell.length_b   1.000
_cell.length_c   1.000
_cell.angle_alpha   90.00
_cell.angle_beta   90.00
_cell.angle_gamma   90.00
#
_symmetry.space_group_name_H-M   'P 1'
#
loop_
_entity.id
_entity.type
_entity.pdbx_description
1 polymer ?
#
loop_
_entity_poly.entity_id
_entity_poly.type
_entity_poly.pdbx_seq_one_letter_code
_entity_poly.pdbx_strand_id
1 'polypeptide(L)'
;MSLYEVHKLLWDVRRVRDVTERYRSDPDAVLDEYGVEGDFRTWMKDLDFKSLYEHDVNPYLLYFCAIQLEVDRADYYARIRGVKAR
;
A
#
# COMPACT_ATOMS: atom_id res chain seq x y z
N MET A 1 4.12 -5.44 15.43
CA MET A 1 4.36 -5.54 13.97
C MET A 1 5.69 -4.87 13.60
N SER A 2 6.38 -5.33 12.55
CA SER A 2 7.61 -4.71 12.02
C SER A 2 7.40 -4.07 10.64
N LEU A 3 8.19 -3.06 10.30
CA LEU A 3 8.19 -2.42 8.97
C LEU A 3 8.51 -3.42 7.83
N TYR A 4 9.21 -4.50 8.16
CA TYR A 4 9.51 -5.57 7.21
C TYR A 4 8.24 -6.25 6.66
N GLU A 5 7.22 -6.50 7.49
CA GLU A 5 5.98 -7.13 7.03
C GLU A 5 5.22 -6.24 6.05
N VAL A 6 5.17 -4.93 6.30
CA VAL A 6 4.58 -3.95 5.38
C VAL A 6 5.35 -3.94 4.05
N HIS A 7 6.69 -3.91 4.09
CA HIS A 7 7.51 -3.98 2.89
C HIS A 7 7.33 -5.27 2.10
N LYS A 8 7.25 -6.40 2.81
CA LYS A 8 7.01 -7.71 2.22
C LYS A 8 5.64 -7.77 1.54
N LEU A 9 4.58 -7.29 2.21
CA LEU A 9 3.25 -7.21 1.62
C LEU A 9 3.24 -6.34 0.36
N LEU A 10 3.83 -5.14 0.39
CA LEU A 10 3.90 -4.27 -0.79
C LEU A 10 4.68 -4.90 -1.95
N TRP A 11 5.75 -5.63 -1.63
CA TRP A 11 6.52 -6.40 -2.61
C TRP A 11 5.71 -7.54 -3.22
N ASP A 12 4.95 -8.26 -2.40
CA ASP A 12 4.12 -9.38 -2.85
C ASP A 12 2.90 -8.89 -3.63
N VAL A 13 2.24 -7.82 -3.22
CA VAL A 13 1.18 -7.15 -4.01
C VAL A 13 1.69 -6.81 -5.40
N ARG A 14 2.94 -6.31 -5.53
CA ARG A 14 3.56 -6.02 -6.82
C ARG A 14 3.82 -7.27 -7.68
N ARG A 15 4.18 -8.39 -7.06
CA ARG A 15 4.79 -9.54 -7.77
C ARG A 15 3.90 -10.77 -7.91
N VAL A 16 3.00 -10.98 -6.96
CA VAL A 16 2.19 -12.19 -6.84
C VAL A 16 0.77 -11.80 -7.19
N ARG A 17 0.33 -12.19 -8.38
CA ARG A 17 -0.99 -11.81 -8.91
C ARG A 17 -2.13 -12.16 -7.94
N ASP A 18 -2.05 -13.34 -7.32
CA ASP A 18 -3.01 -13.80 -6.32
C ASP A 18 -3.10 -12.84 -5.12
N VAL A 19 -1.96 -12.35 -4.61
CA VAL A 19 -1.95 -11.38 -3.50
C VAL A 19 -2.58 -10.07 -3.94
N THR A 20 -2.30 -9.57 -5.16
CA THR A 20 -2.99 -8.37 -5.68
C THR A 20 -4.51 -8.56 -5.78
N GLU A 21 -4.95 -9.68 -6.35
CA GLU A 21 -6.36 -9.98 -6.58
C GLU A 21 -7.11 -10.11 -5.25
N ARG A 22 -6.53 -10.84 -4.29
CA ARG A 22 -7.08 -10.95 -2.94
C ARG A 22 -7.09 -9.62 -2.22
N TYR A 23 -6.00 -8.84 -2.29
CA TYR A 23 -5.93 -7.53 -1.63
C TYR A 23 -6.99 -6.56 -2.16
N ARG A 24 -7.31 -6.61 -3.46
CA ARG A 24 -8.38 -5.80 -4.06
C ARG A 24 -9.78 -6.26 -3.65
N SER A 25 -9.96 -7.56 -3.43
CA SER A 25 -11.26 -8.13 -3.06
C SER A 25 -11.55 -8.07 -1.56
N ASP A 26 -10.54 -8.35 -0.73
CA ASP A 26 -10.61 -8.42 0.72
C ASP A 26 -9.23 -8.02 1.31
N PRO A 27 -8.97 -6.71 1.46
CA PRO A 27 -7.71 -6.24 2.03
C PRO A 27 -7.58 -6.64 3.49
N ASP A 28 -8.67 -6.79 4.24
CA ASP A 28 -8.61 -7.13 5.66
C ASP A 28 -8.02 -8.54 5.88
N ALA A 29 -8.47 -9.54 5.13
CA ALA A 29 -7.93 -10.89 5.21
C ALA A 29 -6.43 -10.95 4.86
N VAL A 30 -6.01 -10.21 3.82
CA VAL A 30 -4.59 -10.16 3.44
C VAL A 30 -3.76 -9.44 4.50
N LEU A 31 -4.26 -8.35 5.08
CA LEU A 31 -3.57 -7.65 6.15
C LEU A 31 -3.42 -8.53 7.40
N ASP A 32 -4.42 -9.35 7.73
CA ASP A 32 -4.34 -10.32 8.82
C ASP A 32 -3.26 -11.39 8.57
N GLU A 33 -3.16 -11.92 7.34
CA GLU A 33 -2.14 -12.91 6.95
C GLU A 33 -0.70 -12.41 7.12
N TYR A 34 -0.48 -11.11 6.88
CA TYR A 34 0.82 -10.46 7.01
C TYR A 34 1.02 -9.83 8.40
N GLY A 35 0.07 -9.97 9.32
CA GLY A 35 0.13 -9.38 10.65
C GLY A 35 0.20 -7.85 10.64
N VAL A 36 -0.44 -7.22 9.65
CA VAL A 36 -0.50 -5.77 9.50
C VAL A 36 -1.63 -5.19 10.36
N GLU A 37 -1.23 -4.43 11.37
CA GLU A 37 -2.10 -3.94 12.44
C GLU A 37 -1.94 -2.42 12.64
N GLY A 38 -2.85 -1.83 13.44
CA GLY A 38 -2.79 -0.43 13.87
C GLY A 38 -2.88 0.57 12.71
N ASP A 39 -2.12 1.65 12.80
CA ASP A 39 -2.17 2.75 11.83
C ASP A 39 -1.80 2.31 10.41
N PHE A 40 -0.79 1.43 10.28
CA PHE A 40 -0.40 0.88 8.98
C PHE A 40 -1.53 0.09 8.32
N ARG A 41 -2.35 -0.63 9.10
CA ARG A 41 -3.54 -1.29 8.55
C ARG A 41 -4.48 -0.27 7.93
N THR A 42 -4.76 0.81 8.65
CA THR A 42 -5.64 1.88 8.18
C THR A 42 -5.08 2.52 6.91
N TRP A 43 -3.80 2.91 6.90
CA TRP A 43 -3.17 3.52 5.74
C TRP A 43 -3.09 2.60 4.52
N MET A 44 -2.86 1.30 4.73
CA MET A 44 -2.87 0.30 3.67
C MET A 44 -4.27 0.14 3.06
N LYS A 45 -5.32 0.13 3.87
CA LYS A 45 -6.72 0.05 3.39
C LYS A 45 -7.14 1.31 2.63
N ASP A 46 -6.80 2.47 3.17
CA ASP A 46 -7.19 3.76 2.60
C ASP A 46 -6.29 4.19 1.43
N LEU A 47 -5.23 3.42 1.15
CA LEU A 47 -4.17 3.76 0.21
C LEU A 47 -3.58 5.16 0.52
N ASP A 48 -3.37 5.42 1.81
CA ASP A 48 -2.71 6.63 2.31
C ASP A 48 -1.20 6.49 2.15
N PHE A 49 -0.76 6.62 0.90
CA PHE A 49 0.65 6.54 0.54
C PHE A 49 1.49 7.61 1.23
N LYS A 50 0.89 8.75 1.60
CA LYS A 50 1.60 9.83 2.30
C LYS A 50 1.95 9.39 3.71
N SER A 51 0.98 8.91 4.48
CA SER A 51 1.25 8.44 5.84
C SER A 51 2.22 7.25 5.84
N LEU A 52 2.10 6.33 4.89
CA LEU A 52 3.09 5.25 4.72
C LEU A 52 4.50 5.80 4.44
N TYR A 53 4.63 6.79 3.54
CA TYR A 53 5.91 7.42 3.22
C TYR A 53 6.54 8.14 4.42
N GLU A 54 5.73 8.87 5.19
CA GLU A 54 6.17 9.60 6.39
C GLU A 54 6.62 8.66 7.53
N HIS A 55 6.25 7.36 7.45
CA HIS A 55 6.61 6.32 8.42
C HIS A 55 7.61 5.29 7.85
N ASP A 56 8.59 5.78 7.09
CA ASP A 56 9.74 5.02 6.59
C ASP A 56 9.43 3.88 5.61
N VAL A 57 8.20 3.82 5.06
CA VAL A 57 7.89 2.85 4.02
C VAL A 57 8.56 3.23 2.71
N ASN A 58 9.24 2.26 2.09
CA ASN A 58 10.06 2.48 0.92
C ASN A 58 9.23 3.07 -0.25
N PRO A 59 9.59 4.25 -0.79
CA PRO A 59 8.85 4.92 -1.86
C PRO A 59 8.70 4.10 -3.14
N TYR A 60 9.69 3.25 -3.45
CA TYR A 60 9.61 2.39 -4.62
C TYR A 60 8.55 1.30 -4.44
N LEU A 61 8.43 0.74 -3.23
CA LEU A 61 7.41 -0.26 -2.94
C LEU A 61 6.02 0.36 -3.00
N LEU A 62 5.85 1.57 -2.45
CA LEU A 62 4.60 2.33 -2.56
C LEU A 62 4.20 2.59 -4.01
N TYR A 63 5.14 3.09 -4.82
CA TYR A 63 4.87 3.43 -6.22
C TYR A 63 4.47 2.20 -7.04
N PHE A 64 5.20 1.10 -6.94
CA PHE A 64 4.87 -0.10 -7.73
C PHE A 64 3.62 -0.81 -7.21
N CYS A 65 3.35 -0.77 -5.90
CA CYS A 65 2.10 -1.25 -5.34
C CYS A 65 0.92 -0.43 -5.88
N ALA A 66 1.01 0.91 -5.90
CA ALA A 66 -0.02 1.79 -6.43
C ALA A 66 -0.40 1.46 -7.88
N ILE A 67 0.58 1.21 -8.75
CA ILE A 67 0.35 0.78 -10.15
C ILE A 67 -0.45 -0.53 -10.19
N GLN A 68 -0.05 -1.49 -9.36
CA GLN A 68 -0.64 -2.82 -9.34
C GLN A 68 -2.06 -2.84 -8.71
N LEU A 69 -2.35 -1.85 -7.87
CA LEU A 69 -3.68 -1.55 -7.34
C LEU A 69 -4.47 -0.56 -8.21
N GLU A 70 -4.02 -0.33 -9.44
CA GLU A 70 -4.73 0.47 -10.45
C GLU A 70 -4.95 1.95 -10.05
N VAL A 71 -4.08 2.47 -9.17
CA VAL A 71 -4.03 3.90 -8.85
C VAL A 71 -3.29 4.63 -9.98
N ASP A 72 -3.93 5.65 -10.55
CA ASP A 72 -3.29 6.46 -11.58
C ASP A 72 -2.02 7.14 -11.06
N ARG A 73 -1.03 7.33 -11.95
CA ARG A 73 0.26 7.91 -11.59
C ARG A 73 0.13 9.35 -11.09
N ALA A 74 -0.71 10.17 -11.72
CA ALA A 74 -0.94 11.55 -11.29
C ALA A 74 -1.61 11.57 -9.91
N ASP A 75 -2.58 10.69 -9.69
CA ASP A 75 -3.26 10.51 -8.40
C ASP A 75 -2.30 10.10 -7.29
N TYR A 76 -1.41 9.14 -7.54
CA TYR A 76 -0.39 8.71 -6.59
C TYR A 76 0.49 9.89 -6.13
N TYR A 77 1.05 10.66 -7.07
CA TYR A 77 1.90 11.80 -6.72
C TYR A 77 1.13 12.94 -6.07
N ALA A 78 -0.13 13.15 -6.43
CA ALA A 78 -0.99 14.12 -5.78
C ALA A 78 -1.20 13.75 -4.31
N ARG A 79 -1.56 12.49 -4.02
CA ARG A 79 -1.74 11.95 -2.66
C ARG A 79 -0.46 12.06 -1.83
N ILE A 80 0.70 11.66 -2.38
CA ILE A 80 2.00 11.79 -1.71
C ILE A 80 2.31 13.25 -1.35
N ARG A 81 2.00 14.20 -2.22
CA ARG A 81 2.25 15.64 -1.99
C ARG A 81 1.21 16.30 -1.07
N GLY A 82 0.16 15.59 -0.68
CA GLY A 82 -0.97 16.16 0.06
C GLY A 82 -1.80 17.16 -0.74
N VAL A 83 -1.75 17.09 -2.07
CA VAL A 83 -2.51 17.95 -2.99
C VAL A 83 -3.58 17.09 -3.65
N LYS A 84 -4.84 17.53 -3.71
CA LYS A 84 -5.87 16.77 -4.47
C LYS A 84 -5.51 16.74 -5.95
N ALA A 85 -5.53 15.55 -6.56
CA ALA A 85 -5.46 15.42 -8.01
C ALA A 85 -6.65 16.18 -8.62
N ARG A 86 -6.39 16.91 -9.71
CA ARG A 86 -7.32 17.87 -10.30
C ARG A 86 -8.18 17.22 -11.37
#